data_AF-A0A7R9C9F0-F1
#
_entry.id   AF-A0A7R9C9F0-F1
#
_cell.length_a   1.000
_cell.length_b   1.000
_cell.length_c   1.000
_cell.angle_alpha   90.00
_cell.angle_beta   90.00
_cell.angle_gamma   90.00
#
_symmetry.space_group_name_H-M   'P 1'
#
loop_
_entity.id
_entity.type
_entity.pdbx_description
1 polymer ?
#
loop_
_entity_poly.entity_id
_entity_poly.type
_entity_poly.pdbx_seq_one_letter_code
_entity_poly.pdbx_strand_id
1 'polypeptide(L)'
;MSKIENIEQKILQLDGGPFQRLCDGYLFKLGHSNIVPLGSQSGTNKKTTLGTPDSYFVLPNEKYVFVEYTTQKQNLFKKIKEDLHKCLDIHKTKISHNEIEKIMYFHTSSNIKPH
;
A
#
# COMPACT_ATOMS: atom_id res chain seq x y z
N MET A 1 -2.98 27.00 14.13
CA MET A 1 -3.14 25.89 13.17
C MET A 1 -4.56 25.41 13.21
N SER A 2 -5.14 25.14 12.05
CA SER A 2 -6.44 24.48 11.93
C SER A 2 -6.35 23.02 12.40
N LYS A 3 -7.50 22.39 12.68
CA LYS A 3 -7.56 20.96 12.99
C LYS A 3 -7.00 20.11 11.83
N ILE A 4 -7.22 20.53 10.60
CA ILE A 4 -6.76 19.83 9.38
C ILE A 4 -5.24 19.87 9.28
N GLU A 5 -4.63 21.05 9.44
CA GLU A 5 -3.18 21.22 9.43
C GLU A 5 -2.50 20.35 10.51
N ASN A 6 -3.11 20.23 11.68
CA ASN A 6 -2.58 19.38 12.75
C ASN A 6 -2.59 17.89 12.36
N ILE A 7 -3.67 17.43 11.72
CA ILE A 7 -3.78 16.04 11.22
C ILE A 7 -2.72 15.78 10.15
N GLU A 8 -2.56 16.68 9.17
CA GLU A 8 -1.55 16.55 8.11
C GLU A 8 -0.14 16.46 8.69
N GLN A 9 0.21 17.33 9.65
CA GLN A 9 1.50 17.29 10.32
C GLN A 9 1.73 15.99 11.10
N LYS A 10 0.68 15.44 11.74
CA LYS A 10 0.78 14.15 12.43
C LYS A 10 0.98 13.00 11.47
N ILE A 11 0.32 13.01 10.32
CA ILE A 11 0.52 12.00 9.26
C ILE A 11 1.96 12.04 8.74
N LEU A 12 2.52 13.24 8.52
CA LEU A 12 3.90 13.42 8.06
C LEU A 12 4.97 12.93 9.05
N GLN A 13 4.61 12.75 10.33
CA GLN A 13 5.47 12.24 11.40
C GLN A 13 5.38 10.71 11.56
N LEU A 14 4.49 10.04 10.84
CA LEU A 14 4.35 8.58 10.94
C LEU A 14 5.49 7.87 10.20
N ASP A 15 6.06 6.86 10.84
CA ASP A 15 6.92 5.87 10.20
C ASP A 15 6.10 4.89 9.34
N GLY A 16 6.78 4.05 8.55
CA GLY A 16 6.14 3.15 7.57
C GLY A 16 5.05 2.25 8.16
N GLY A 17 5.32 1.55 9.27
CA GLY A 17 4.34 0.66 9.91
C GLY A 17 3.10 1.37 10.47
N PRO A 18 3.25 2.44 11.29
CA PRO A 18 2.13 3.28 11.70
C PRO A 18 1.35 3.89 10.53
N PHE A 19 2.03 4.32 9.45
CA PHE A 19 1.37 4.85 8.25
C PHE A 19 0.55 3.78 7.53
N GLN A 20 1.08 2.57 7.35
CA GLN A 20 0.34 1.44 6.78
C GLN A 20 -0.93 1.16 7.58
N ARG A 21 -0.86 1.09 8.91
CA ARG A 21 -2.04 0.88 9.78
C ARG A 21 -3.08 1.98 9.65
N LEU A 22 -2.64 3.24 9.50
CA LEU A 22 -3.56 4.36 9.25
C LEU A 22 -4.29 4.18 7.93
N CYS A 23 -3.56 3.83 6.86
CA CYS A 23 -4.14 3.63 5.53
C CYS A 23 -5.07 2.41 5.48
N ASP A 24 -4.72 1.30 6.15
CA ASP A 24 -5.60 0.13 6.27
C ASP A 24 -6.90 0.49 7.00
N GLY A 25 -6.81 1.26 8.09
CA GLY A 25 -7.98 1.77 8.81
C GLY A 25 -8.83 2.70 7.96
N TYR A 26 -8.20 3.53 7.12
CA TYR A 26 -8.91 4.39 6.17
C TYR A 26 -9.64 3.58 5.09
N LEU A 27 -8.99 2.58 4.50
CA LEU A 27 -9.60 1.68 3.52
C LEU A 27 -10.76 0.88 4.13
N PHE A 28 -10.63 0.42 5.37
CA PHE A 28 -11.71 -0.23 6.10
C PHE A 28 -12.92 0.71 6.24
N LYS A 29 -12.70 1.99 6.56
CA LYS A 29 -13.76 3.01 6.63
C LYS A 29 -14.42 3.29 5.28
N LEU A 30 -13.70 3.11 4.17
CA LEU A 30 -14.26 3.18 2.82
C LEU A 30 -15.07 1.94 2.42
N GLY A 31 -15.13 0.91 3.27
CA GLY A 31 -15.89 -0.32 3.03
C GLY A 31 -15.04 -1.49 2.54
N HIS A 32 -13.71 -1.38 2.53
CA HIS A 32 -12.82 -2.48 2.19
C HIS A 32 -12.50 -3.30 3.45
N SER A 33 -13.33 -4.30 3.76
CA SER A 33 -13.26 -5.04 5.03
C SER A 33 -12.22 -6.17 5.08
N ASN A 34 -11.69 -6.60 3.93
CA ASN A 34 -10.90 -7.84 3.80
C ASN A 34 -9.44 -7.57 3.40
N ILE A 35 -8.80 -6.58 4.04
CA ILE A 35 -7.41 -6.21 3.76
C ILE A 35 -6.48 -7.24 4.39
N VAL A 36 -5.62 -7.84 3.57
CA VAL A 36 -4.63 -8.84 3.95
C VAL A 36 -3.24 -8.22 3.83
N PRO A 37 -2.55 -7.94 4.96
CA PRO A 37 -1.18 -7.47 4.93
C PRO A 37 -0.21 -8.63 4.67
N LEU A 38 0.69 -8.46 3.71
CA LEU A 38 1.70 -9.47 3.34
C LEU A 38 3.05 -9.25 4.05
N GLY A 39 3.32 -8.02 4.50
CA GLY A 39 4.58 -7.62 5.15
C GLY A 39 4.60 -7.64 6.68
N SER A 40 3.46 -7.74 7.35
CA SER A 40 3.40 -7.67 8.83
C SER A 40 3.37 -9.07 9.46
N GLN A 41 4.48 -9.49 10.06
CA GLN A 41 4.58 -10.72 10.85
C GLN A 41 3.64 -10.67 12.06
N SER A 42 2.56 -11.46 12.03
CA SER A 42 1.89 -11.92 13.25
C SER A 42 2.14 -13.42 13.43
N GLY A 43 3.14 -13.75 14.25
CA GLY A 43 3.17 -14.95 15.10
C GLY A 43 3.14 -16.35 14.48
N THR A 44 3.55 -16.60 13.22
CA THR A 44 3.62 -17.98 12.70
C THR A 44 4.85 -18.28 11.83
N ASN A 45 5.45 -19.44 12.12
CA ASN A 45 6.53 -20.08 11.35
C ASN A 45 6.02 -20.54 9.98
N LYS A 46 6.10 -19.69 8.96
CA LYS A 46 6.22 -20.12 7.55
C LYS A 46 6.87 -19.01 6.73
N LYS A 47 8.16 -19.19 6.47
CA LYS A 47 8.92 -18.45 5.46
C LYS A 47 8.32 -18.74 4.08
N THR A 48 7.74 -17.73 3.42
CA THR A 48 7.76 -17.48 1.95
C THR A 48 6.88 -16.28 1.51
N THR A 49 6.53 -15.32 2.36
CA THR A 49 5.65 -14.21 1.93
C THR A 49 6.44 -13.08 1.29
N LEU A 50 6.36 -13.00 -0.04
CA LEU A 50 6.84 -11.86 -0.83
C LEU A 50 6.16 -10.59 -0.32
N GLY A 51 6.94 -9.62 0.16
CA GLY A 51 6.45 -8.33 0.64
C GLY A 51 6.02 -7.36 -0.46
N THR A 52 5.47 -7.87 -1.56
CA THR A 52 4.93 -7.05 -2.64
C THR A 52 3.76 -7.79 -3.31
N PRO A 53 2.54 -7.23 -3.31
CA PRO A 53 2.19 -5.93 -2.73
C PRO A 53 2.31 -5.91 -1.19
N ASP A 54 2.44 -4.73 -0.57
CA ASP A 54 2.45 -4.61 0.90
C ASP A 54 1.17 -5.20 1.52
N SER A 55 0.03 -4.99 0.86
CA SER A 55 -1.28 -5.53 1.24
C SER A 55 -2.15 -5.76 -0.01
N TYR A 56 -3.18 -6.57 0.12
CA TYR A 56 -4.20 -6.73 -0.92
C TYR A 56 -5.58 -6.99 -0.34
N PHE A 57 -6.62 -6.81 -1.15
CA PHE A 57 -7.95 -7.33 -0.86
C PHE A 57 -8.62 -7.79 -2.15
N VAL A 58 -9.62 -8.66 -2.01
CA VAL A 58 -10.36 -9.22 -3.14
C VAL A 58 -11.76 -8.58 -3.20
N LEU A 59 -12.15 -8.15 -4.38
CA LEU A 59 -13.46 -7.56 -4.66
C LEU A 59 -14.52 -8.66 -4.87
N PRO A 60 -15.83 -8.34 -4.84
CA PRO A 60 -16.89 -9.31 -5.11
C PRO A 60 -16.83 -9.96 -6.49
N ASN A 61 -16.14 -9.34 -7.46
CA ASN A 61 -15.88 -9.88 -8.79
C ASN A 61 -14.61 -10.76 -8.86
N GLU A 62 -14.09 -11.19 -7.70
CA GLU A 62 -12.91 -12.05 -7.53
C GLU A 62 -11.58 -11.43 -7.98
N LYS A 63 -11.58 -10.16 -8.38
CA LYS A 63 -10.34 -9.47 -8.74
C LYS A 63 -9.63 -8.88 -7.52
N TYR A 64 -8.32 -8.79 -7.65
CA TYR A 64 -7.41 -8.26 -6.65
C TYR A 64 -7.29 -6.75 -6.75
N VAL A 65 -7.30 -6.09 -5.60
CA VAL A 65 -6.77 -4.74 -5.43
C VAL A 65 -5.48 -4.85 -4.63
N PHE A 66 -4.39 -4.39 -5.23
CA PHE A 66 -3.10 -4.31 -4.57
C PHE A 66 -2.95 -2.95 -3.90
N VAL A 67 -2.27 -2.94 -2.75
CA VAL A 67 -2.00 -1.73 -1.99
C VAL A 67 -0.53 -1.65 -1.61
N GLU A 68 0.07 -0.50 -1.87
CA GLU A 68 1.45 -0.16 -1.52
C GLU A 68 1.46 1.13 -0.69
N TYR A 69 2.39 1.21 0.26
CA TYR A 69 2.51 2.35 1.17
C TYR A 69 3.94 2.86 1.22
N THR A 70 4.14 4.17 1.19
CA THR A 70 5.47 4.74 1.42
C THR A 70 5.46 6.05 2.19
N THR A 71 6.41 6.19 3.10
CA THR A 71 6.75 7.46 3.76
C THR A 71 7.99 8.11 3.13
N GLN A 72 8.56 7.50 2.08
CA GLN A 72 9.74 7.99 1.39
C GLN A 72 9.41 9.28 0.60
N LYS A 73 10.18 10.34 0.86
CA LYS A 73 9.99 11.64 0.18
C LYS A 73 10.94 11.85 -1.00
N GLN A 74 12.16 11.34 -0.90
CA GLN A 74 13.18 11.48 -1.94
C GLN A 74 12.99 10.43 -3.04
N ASN A 75 13.22 10.78 -4.31
CA ASN A 75 13.09 9.86 -5.44
C ASN A 75 11.74 9.11 -5.49
N LEU A 76 10.67 9.71 -4.97
CA LEU A 76 9.38 9.05 -4.79
C LEU A 76 8.83 8.47 -6.10
N PHE A 77 8.93 9.21 -7.20
CA PHE A 77 8.45 8.73 -8.50
C PHE A 77 9.20 7.46 -8.97
N LYS A 78 10.51 7.40 -8.75
CA LYS A 78 11.32 6.20 -9.03
C LYS A 78 10.87 5.03 -8.13
N LYS A 79 10.68 5.28 -6.83
CA LYS A 79 10.18 4.28 -5.87
C LYS A 79 8.81 3.72 -6.28
N ILE A 80 7.86 4.60 -6.63
CA ILE A 80 6.53 4.22 -7.12
C ILE A 80 6.67 3.31 -8.33
N LYS A 81 7.47 3.70 -9.34
CA LYS A 81 7.70 2.86 -10.53
C LYS A 81 8.26 1.49 -10.17
N GLU A 82 9.28 1.43 -9.33
CA GLU A 82 9.91 0.18 -8.91
C GLU A 82 8.93 -0.73 -8.17
N ASP A 83 8.09 -0.18 -7.30
CA ASP A 83 7.08 -0.95 -6.56
C ASP A 83 5.95 -1.43 -7.47
N LEU A 84 5.47 -0.59 -8.39
CA LEU A 84 4.49 -0.99 -9.40
C LEU A 84 5.04 -2.10 -10.30
N HIS A 85 6.31 -2.03 -10.72
CA HIS A 85 6.95 -3.09 -11.48
C HIS A 85 6.99 -4.41 -10.71
N LYS A 86 7.25 -4.37 -9.40
CA LYS A 86 7.19 -5.57 -8.55
C LYS A 86 5.77 -6.09 -8.38
N CYS A 87 4.78 -5.22 -8.23
CA CYS A 87 3.36 -5.60 -8.16
C CYS A 87 2.87 -6.27 -9.44
N LEU A 88 3.39 -5.83 -10.59
CA LEU A 88 3.07 -6.38 -11.90
C LEU A 88 4.01 -7.53 -12.31
N ASP A 89 4.91 -7.97 -11.43
CA ASP A 89 5.77 -9.12 -11.70
C ASP A 89 5.06 -10.41 -11.29
N ILE A 90 4.53 -11.14 -12.29
CA ILE A 90 3.78 -12.40 -12.07
C ILE A 90 4.65 -13.44 -11.35
N HIS A 91 5.97 -13.44 -11.54
CA HIS A 91 6.85 -14.37 -10.83
C HIS A 91 6.94 -14.06 -9.33
N LYS A 92 6.68 -12.81 -8.94
CA LYS A 92 6.63 -12.38 -7.55
C LYS A 92 5.24 -12.57 -6.96
N THR A 93 4.21 -12.05 -7.60
CA THR A 93 2.86 -12.04 -7.02
C THR A 93 2.14 -13.37 -7.23
N LYS A 94 2.49 -14.12 -8.27
CA LYS A 94 1.76 -15.30 -8.76
C LYS A 94 0.32 -14.98 -9.20
N ILE A 95 0.01 -13.70 -9.42
CA ILE A 95 -1.29 -13.20 -9.86
C ILE A 95 -1.13 -12.63 -11.26
N SER A 96 -2.00 -13.03 -12.19
CA SER A 96 -2.00 -12.51 -13.55
C SER A 96 -2.49 -11.06 -13.59
N HIS A 97 -2.02 -10.27 -14.57
CA HIS A 97 -2.47 -8.88 -14.74
C HIS A 97 -3.98 -8.76 -14.92
N ASN A 98 -4.62 -9.74 -15.56
CA ASN A 98 -6.06 -9.74 -15.79
C ASN A 98 -6.88 -9.93 -14.50
N GLU A 99 -6.25 -10.44 -13.45
CA GLU A 99 -6.86 -10.64 -12.13
C GLU A 99 -6.70 -9.41 -11.24
N ILE A 100 -5.89 -8.42 -11.64
CA ILE A 100 -5.68 -7.18 -10.90
C ILE A 100 -6.67 -6.14 -11.43
N GLU A 101 -7.60 -5.68 -10.58
CA GLU A 101 -8.53 -4.61 -10.94
C GLU A 101 -7.86 -3.24 -10.89
N LYS A 102 -7.08 -2.98 -9.83
CA LYS A 102 -6.33 -1.73 -9.66
C LYS A 102 -5.24 -1.86 -8.61
N ILE A 103 -4.31 -0.91 -8.63
CA ILE A 103 -3.29 -0.74 -7.60
C ILE A 103 -3.54 0.61 -6.92
N MET A 104 -3.73 0.59 -5.60
CA MET A 104 -3.79 1.77 -4.76
C MET A 104 -2.42 2.05 -4.16
N TYR A 105 -1.93 3.29 -4.27
CA TYR A 105 -0.61 3.66 -3.78
C TYR A 105 -0.71 4.85 -2.84
N PHE A 106 -0.40 4.64 -1.56
CA PHE A 106 -0.45 5.68 -0.53
C PHE A 106 0.94 6.26 -0.27
N HIS A 107 1.04 7.59 -0.22
CA HIS A 107 2.28 8.28 0.10
C HIS A 107 2.05 9.51 0.99
N THR A 108 3.08 9.91 1.74
CA THR A 108 3.03 11.12 2.58
C THR A 108 3.63 12.37 1.91
N SER A 109 4.18 12.25 0.69
CA SER A 109 4.69 13.43 -0.03
C SER A 109 3.56 14.37 -0.47
N SER A 110 3.75 15.67 -0.30
CA SER A 110 2.86 16.71 -0.82
C SER A 110 3.07 17.04 -2.29
N ASN A 111 4.15 16.53 -2.90
CA ASN A 111 4.53 16.83 -4.27
C ASN A 111 4.93 15.55 -5.02
N ILE A 112 4.10 15.18 -6.00
CA ILE A 112 4.48 14.26 -7.08
C ILE A 112 4.37 15.06 -8.36
N LYS A 113 5.49 15.28 -9.03
CA LYS A 113 5.47 15.92 -10.34
C LYS A 113 5.18 14.86 -11.40
N PRO A 114 4.21 15.10 -12.31
CA PRO A 114 4.10 14.27 -13.51
C PRO A 114 5.40 14.42 -14.33
N HIS A 115 5.91 13.29 -14.82
CA HIS A 115 7.07 13.23 -15.71
C HIS A 115 6.62 12.80 -17.09
#